data_AF-A0A933WPU5-F1
#
_entry.id   AF-A0A933WPU5-F1
#
_cell.length_a   1.000
_cell.length_b   1.000
_cell.length_c   1.000
_cell.angle_alpha   90.00
_cell.angle_beta   90.00
_cell.angle_gamma   90.00
#
_symmetry.space_group_name_H-M   'P 1'
#
loop_
_entity.id
_entity.type
_entity.pdbx_description
1 polymer ?
#
loop_
_entity_poly.entity_id
_entity_poly.type
_entity_poly.pdbx_seq_one_letter_code
_entity_poly.pdbx_strand_id
1 'polypeptide(L)'
;MDKQTAINEVEAAFGELLGAVQGLDERVMGTVFYGTWDARDILAHIAGWQQTMTGALERMARGERPTPEGVDYSDENAWNAKFALALKRQSAATVIAYLQQGFANYVRAAKALPEDRFGEGKTVNRILEASGYGHCREHLPALKELRAKSGA
;
A
#
# COMPACT_ATOMS: atom_id res chain seq x y z
N MET A 1 17.76 -6.05 -0.09
CA MET A 1 18.22 -4.69 0.29
C MET A 1 18.49 -4.66 1.79
N ASP A 2 19.48 -3.89 2.24
CA ASP A 2 19.62 -3.58 3.67
C ASP A 2 18.40 -2.77 4.18
N LYS A 3 18.33 -2.58 5.51
CA LYS A 3 17.20 -1.91 6.16
C LYS A 3 17.00 -0.48 5.67
N GLN A 4 18.06 0.32 5.66
CA GLN A 4 17.94 1.74 5.34
C GLN A 4 17.51 1.93 3.88
N THR A 5 18.13 1.18 2.97
CA THR A 5 17.77 1.18 1.55
C THR A 5 16.32 0.75 1.34
N ALA A 6 15.89 -0.36 1.97
CA ALA A 6 14.51 -0.84 1.82
C ALA A 6 13.47 0.16 2.34
N ILE A 7 13.73 0.83 3.47
CA ILE A 7 12.83 1.84 4.03
C ILE A 7 12.77 3.08 3.12
N ASN A 8 13.91 3.55 2.63
CA ASN A 8 13.97 4.70 1.72
C ASN A 8 13.18 4.44 0.43
N GLU A 9 13.29 3.23 -0.13
CA GLU A 9 12.55 2.83 -1.33
C GLU A 9 11.02 2.87 -1.10
N VAL A 10 10.57 2.38 0.06
CA VAL A 10 9.14 2.41 0.45
C VAL A 10 8.64 3.84 0.61
N GLU A 11 9.40 4.71 1.28
CA GLU A 11 9.06 6.11 1.49
C GLU A 11 9.03 6.91 0.19
N ALA A 12 10.02 6.71 -0.69
CA ALA A 12 10.07 7.37 -2.00
C ALA A 12 8.90 6.96 -2.89
N ALA A 13 8.64 5.66 -3.04
CA ALA A 13 7.57 5.16 -3.89
C ALA A 13 6.17 5.61 -3.39
N PHE A 14 5.97 5.66 -2.07
CA PHE A 14 4.73 6.19 -1.50
C PHE A 14 4.56 7.68 -1.75
N GLY A 15 5.63 8.47 -1.63
CA GLY A 15 5.61 9.90 -1.94
C GLY A 15 5.20 10.18 -3.39
N GLU A 16 5.71 9.38 -4.34
CA GLU A 16 5.32 9.48 -5.74
C GLU A 16 3.85 9.11 -5.97
N LEU A 17 3.37 8.03 -5.34
CA LEU A 17 1.97 7.61 -5.41
C LEU A 17 1.03 8.68 -4.86
N LEU A 18 1.33 9.21 -3.67
CA LEU A 18 0.56 10.27 -3.03
C LEU A 18 0.56 11.54 -3.90
N GLY A 19 1.71 11.92 -4.45
CA GLY A 19 1.83 13.05 -5.37
C GLY A 19 0.99 12.89 -6.64
N ALA A 20 0.78 11.67 -7.13
CA ALA A 20 -0.05 11.43 -8.31
C ALA A 20 -1.55 11.66 -8.06
N VAL A 21 -2.02 11.59 -6.82
CA VAL A 21 -3.45 11.69 -6.47
C VAL A 21 -3.80 12.93 -5.65
N GLN A 22 -2.84 13.52 -4.95
CA GLN A 22 -3.08 14.68 -4.11
C GLN A 22 -3.50 15.89 -4.95
N GLY A 23 -4.63 16.48 -4.56
CA GLY A 23 -5.22 17.64 -5.23
C GLY A 23 -6.16 17.32 -6.39
N LEU A 24 -6.32 16.04 -6.77
CA LEU A 24 -7.36 15.63 -7.70
C LEU A 24 -8.75 15.85 -7.07
N ASP A 25 -9.70 16.33 -7.87
CA ASP A 25 -11.08 16.51 -7.42
C ASP A 25 -11.80 15.16 -7.24
N GLU A 26 -12.90 15.18 -6.48
CA GLU A 26 -13.69 13.98 -6.17
C GLU A 26 -14.24 13.27 -7.42
N ARG A 27 -14.58 14.03 -8.48
CA ARG A 27 -15.14 13.46 -9.71
C ARG A 27 -14.06 12.71 -10.49
N VAL A 28 -12.85 13.26 -10.57
CA VAL A 28 -11.70 12.59 -11.18
C VAL A 28 -11.33 11.35 -10.38
N MET A 29 -11.24 11.46 -9.05
CA MET A 29 -10.93 10.33 -8.16
C MET A 29 -11.96 9.19 -8.23
N GLY A 30 -13.22 9.50 -8.53
CA GLY A 30 -14.30 8.53 -8.72
C GLY A 30 -14.49 8.03 -10.16
N THR A 31 -13.62 8.44 -11.11
CA THR A 31 -13.69 7.96 -12.49
C THR A 31 -13.06 6.58 -12.60
N VAL A 32 -13.77 5.61 -13.19
CA VAL A 32 -13.22 4.28 -13.46
C VAL A 32 -12.24 4.36 -14.63
N PHE A 33 -11.02 3.87 -14.42
CA PHE A 33 -9.96 3.89 -15.44
C PHE A 33 -9.04 2.66 -15.41
N TYR A 34 -9.09 1.85 -14.35
CA TYR A 34 -8.25 0.66 -14.18
C TYR A 34 -9.13 -0.58 -14.06
N GLY A 35 -9.50 -1.16 -15.21
CA GLY A 35 -10.51 -2.23 -15.25
C GLY A 35 -11.86 -1.72 -14.73
N THR A 36 -12.27 -2.21 -13.55
CA THR A 36 -13.51 -1.79 -12.88
C THR A 36 -13.27 -0.82 -11.72
N TRP A 37 -12.02 -0.42 -11.49
CA TRP A 37 -11.61 0.37 -10.33
C TRP A 37 -11.42 1.85 -10.68
N ASP A 38 -11.83 2.68 -9.74
CA ASP A 38 -11.47 4.10 -9.68
C ASP A 38 -10.19 4.31 -8.84
N ALA A 39 -9.74 5.56 -8.71
CA ALA A 39 -8.52 5.86 -7.96
C ALA A 39 -8.69 5.54 -6.46
N ARG A 40 -9.89 5.71 -5.90
CA ARG A 40 -10.16 5.41 -4.49
C ARG A 40 -10.09 3.91 -4.22
N ASP A 41 -10.60 3.08 -5.13
CA ASP A 41 -10.46 1.62 -5.06
C ASP A 41 -8.98 1.21 -5.07
N ILE A 42 -8.17 1.87 -5.93
CA ILE A 42 -6.71 1.65 -5.96
C ILE A 42 -6.05 2.00 -4.63
N LEU A 43 -6.32 3.19 -4.09
CA LEU A 43 -5.70 3.61 -2.83
C LEU A 43 -6.19 2.76 -1.64
N ALA A 44 -7.45 2.35 -1.65
CA ALA A 44 -8.05 1.52 -0.60
C ALA A 44 -7.40 0.13 -0.52
N HIS A 45 -7.17 -0.54 -1.65
CA HIS A 45 -6.54 -1.86 -1.61
C HIS A 45 -5.06 -1.79 -1.23
N ILE A 46 -4.32 -0.77 -1.68
CA ILE A 46 -2.94 -0.54 -1.24
C ILE A 46 -2.90 -0.36 0.27
N ALA A 47 -3.77 0.51 0.82
CA ALA A 47 -3.85 0.75 2.26
C ALA A 47 -4.23 -0.52 3.03
N GLY A 48 -5.15 -1.34 2.50
CA GLY A 48 -5.55 -2.61 3.09
C GLY A 48 -4.41 -3.61 3.21
N TRP A 49 -3.59 -3.75 2.16
CA TRP A 49 -2.40 -4.59 2.21
C TRP A 49 -1.33 -4.06 3.18
N GLN A 50 -1.08 -2.75 3.18
CA GLN A 50 -0.14 -2.12 4.12
C GLN A 50 -0.55 -2.36 5.58
N GLN A 51 -1.84 -2.22 5.89
CA GLN A 51 -2.34 -2.48 7.25
C GLN A 51 -2.26 -3.97 7.61
N THR A 52 -2.58 -4.87 6.67
CA THR A 52 -2.47 -6.31 6.89
C THR A 52 -1.01 -6.71 7.14
N MET A 53 -0.08 -6.17 6.36
CA MET A 53 1.35 -6.43 6.50
C MET A 53 1.98 -5.69 7.68
N THR A 54 1.39 -4.60 8.18
CA THR A 54 1.78 -4.01 9.47
C THR A 54 1.71 -5.07 10.57
N GLY A 55 0.58 -5.80 10.65
CA GLY A 55 0.44 -6.88 11.62
C GLY A 55 1.42 -8.05 11.39
N ALA A 56 1.79 -8.32 10.14
CA ALA A 56 2.81 -9.33 9.81
C ALA A 56 4.20 -8.92 10.32
N LEU A 57 4.59 -7.67 10.09
CA LEU A 57 5.86 -7.11 10.57
C LEU A 57 5.91 -7.09 12.12
N GLU A 58 4.81 -6.73 12.78
CA GLU A 58 4.71 -6.76 14.24
C GLU A 58 4.83 -8.19 14.81
N ARG A 59 4.23 -9.19 14.17
CA ARG A 59 4.42 -10.61 14.53
C ARG A 59 5.87 -11.03 14.38
N MET A 60 6.50 -10.68 13.26
CA MET A 60 7.91 -10.98 13.03
C MET A 60 8.82 -10.32 14.08
N ALA A 61 8.47 -9.12 14.56
CA ALA A 61 9.21 -8.44 15.63
C ALA A 61 9.17 -9.21 16.96
N ARG A 62 8.12 -10.00 17.19
CA ARG A 62 7.99 -10.91 18.34
C ARG A 62 8.54 -12.32 18.09
N GLY A 63 9.12 -12.57 16.91
CA GLY A 63 9.62 -13.90 16.52
C GLY A 63 8.53 -14.87 16.05
N GLU A 64 7.31 -14.37 15.79
CA GLU A 64 6.18 -15.16 15.32
C GLU A 64 6.16 -15.27 13.79
N ARG A 65 5.35 -16.19 13.25
CA ARG A 65 5.09 -16.29 11.81
C ARG A 65 4.33 -15.04 11.31
N PRO A 66 4.64 -14.51 10.12
CA PRO A 66 4.00 -13.29 9.60
C PRO A 66 2.50 -13.46 9.36
N THR A 67 2.08 -14.62 8.86
CA THR A 67 0.68 -14.97 8.61
C THR A 67 0.05 -15.50 9.89
N PRO A 68 -1.09 -14.94 10.36
CA PRO A 68 -1.84 -15.50 11.48
C PRO A 68 -2.32 -16.92 11.21
N GLU A 69 -2.56 -17.68 12.26
CA GLU A 69 -3.22 -18.99 12.15
C GLU A 69 -4.62 -18.84 11.52
N GLY A 70 -4.96 -19.76 10.60
CA GLY A 70 -6.26 -19.77 9.92
C GLY A 70 -6.44 -18.70 8.83
N VAL A 71 -5.42 -17.89 8.55
CA VAL A 71 -5.48 -16.87 7.50
C VAL A 71 -4.74 -17.35 6.25
N ASP A 72 -5.43 -17.29 5.11
CA ASP A 72 -4.86 -17.53 3.79
C ASP A 72 -4.93 -16.25 2.94
N TYR A 73 -3.79 -15.86 2.39
CA TYR A 73 -3.65 -14.70 1.49
C TYR A 73 -3.58 -15.10 0.01
N SER A 74 -3.73 -16.39 -0.32
CA SER A 74 -3.60 -16.90 -1.68
C SER A 74 -4.70 -16.43 -2.64
N ASP A 75 -5.90 -16.15 -2.13
CA ASP A 75 -6.97 -15.51 -2.90
C ASP A 75 -6.82 -13.98 -2.87
N GLU A 76 -5.81 -13.48 -3.58
CA GLU A 76 -5.50 -12.05 -3.66
C GLU A 76 -6.70 -11.24 -4.16
N ASN A 77 -7.51 -11.80 -5.08
CA ASN A 77 -8.69 -11.14 -5.62
C ASN A 77 -9.76 -10.89 -4.55
N ALA A 78 -10.04 -11.87 -3.69
CA ALA A 78 -10.98 -11.71 -2.59
C ALA A 78 -10.51 -10.65 -1.58
N TRP A 79 -9.21 -10.64 -1.25
CA TRP A 79 -8.62 -9.63 -0.37
C TRP A 79 -8.67 -8.22 -0.96
N ASN A 80 -8.29 -8.10 -2.24
CA ASN A 80 -8.35 -6.86 -3.00
C ASN A 80 -9.77 -6.27 -3.03
N ALA A 81 -10.75 -7.10 -3.39
CA ALA A 81 -12.15 -6.69 -3.41
C ALA A 81 -12.66 -6.27 -2.03
N LYS A 82 -12.28 -7.01 -0.97
CA LYS A 82 -12.63 -6.66 0.42
C LYS A 82 -12.08 -5.29 0.81
N PHE A 83 -10.83 -4.98 0.50
CA PHE A 83 -10.21 -3.70 0.85
C PHE A 83 -10.82 -2.53 0.09
N ALA A 84 -11.03 -2.67 -1.23
CA ALA A 84 -11.71 -1.66 -2.03
C ALA A 84 -13.14 -1.41 -1.51
N LEU A 85 -13.89 -2.48 -1.22
CA LEU A 85 -15.26 -2.39 -0.71
C LEU A 85 -15.35 -1.67 0.64
N ALA A 86 -14.36 -1.85 1.52
CA ALA A 86 -14.34 -1.24 2.85
C ALA A 86 -14.39 0.31 2.79
N LEU A 87 -13.91 0.92 1.71
CA LEU A 87 -13.88 2.38 1.54
C LEU A 87 -14.74 2.88 0.37
N LYS A 88 -15.54 2.02 -0.29
CA LYS A 88 -16.26 2.34 -1.53
C LYS A 88 -17.19 3.56 -1.45
N ARG A 89 -17.73 3.87 -0.27
CA ARG A 89 -18.65 5.00 -0.03
C ARG A 89 -17.96 6.22 0.59
N GLN A 90 -16.65 6.20 0.75
CA GLN A 90 -15.89 7.28 1.37
C GLN A 90 -15.46 8.32 0.33
N SER A 91 -15.26 9.56 0.79
CA SER A 91 -14.68 10.62 -0.04
C SER A 91 -13.24 10.32 -0.41
N ALA A 92 -12.75 10.90 -1.51
CA ALA A 92 -11.35 10.82 -1.89
C ALA A 92 -10.41 11.31 -0.78
N ALA A 93 -10.77 12.39 -0.09
CA ALA A 93 -10.01 12.91 1.05
C ALA A 93 -9.91 11.89 2.19
N THR A 94 -11.02 11.21 2.52
CA THR A 94 -11.03 10.14 3.53
C THR A 94 -10.15 8.97 3.12
N VAL A 95 -10.22 8.53 1.86
CA VAL A 95 -9.39 7.42 1.36
C VAL A 95 -7.90 7.78 1.39
N ILE A 96 -7.53 9.00 0.99
CA ILE A 96 -6.15 9.48 1.07
C ILE A 96 -5.66 9.52 2.52
N ALA A 97 -6.46 10.04 3.45
CA ALA A 97 -6.11 10.07 4.87
C ALA A 97 -5.93 8.65 5.44
N TYR A 98 -6.80 7.72 5.04
CA TYR A 98 -6.69 6.31 5.43
C TYR A 98 -5.40 5.67 4.91
N LEU A 99 -5.06 5.92 3.64
CA LEU A 99 -3.82 5.46 3.03
C LEU A 99 -2.59 6.02 3.75
N GLN A 100 -2.55 7.32 4.03
CA GLN A 100 -1.45 7.96 4.76
C GLN A 100 -1.27 7.38 6.16
N GLN A 101 -2.36 7.15 6.89
CA GLN A 101 -2.32 6.55 8.22
C GLN A 101 -1.84 5.10 8.17
N GLY A 102 -2.34 4.31 7.21
CA GLY A 102 -1.91 2.93 6.97
C GLY A 102 -0.42 2.85 6.66
N PHE A 103 0.06 3.72 5.77
CA PHE A 103 1.46 3.82 5.41
C PHE A 103 2.36 4.19 6.62
N ALA A 104 1.96 5.19 7.42
CA ALA A 104 2.72 5.60 8.59
C ALA A 104 2.87 4.45 9.61
N ASN A 105 1.81 3.65 9.79
CA ASN A 105 1.84 2.47 10.65
C ASN A 105 2.75 1.38 10.08
N TYR A 106 2.64 1.13 8.79
CA TYR A 106 3.42 0.14 8.06
C TYR A 106 4.93 0.42 8.12
N VAL A 107 5.34 1.64 7.81
CA VAL A 107 6.75 2.04 7.88
C VAL A 107 7.28 2.01 9.32
N ARG A 108 6.47 2.42 10.30
CA ARG A 108 6.87 2.34 11.72
C ARG A 108 7.11 0.88 12.13
N ALA A 109 6.23 -0.04 11.76
CA ALA A 109 6.41 -1.46 12.06
C ALA A 109 7.66 -2.03 11.38
N ALA A 110 7.94 -1.64 10.14
CA ALA A 110 9.17 -2.04 9.44
C ALA A 110 10.42 -1.47 10.13
N LYS A 111 10.42 -0.20 10.53
CA LYS A 111 11.54 0.46 11.24
C LYS A 111 11.82 -0.17 12.60
N ALA A 112 10.83 -0.78 13.26
CA ALA A 112 10.99 -1.44 14.55
C ALA A 112 11.75 -2.79 14.48
N LEU A 113 11.83 -3.41 13.30
CA LEU A 113 12.53 -4.69 13.14
C LEU A 113 14.06 -4.51 13.20
N PRO A 114 14.80 -5.47 13.79
CA PRO A 114 16.27 -5.39 13.80
C PRO A 114 16.86 -5.55 12.40
N GLU A 115 18.04 -4.97 12.17
CA GLU A 115 18.69 -4.91 10.85
C GLU A 115 18.95 -6.30 10.24
N ASP A 116 19.23 -7.29 11.08
CA ASP A 116 19.43 -8.68 10.69
C ASP A 116 18.16 -9.36 10.14
N ARG A 117 17.00 -8.72 10.18
CA ARG A 117 15.78 -9.17 9.48
C ARG A 117 15.70 -8.71 8.04
N PHE A 118 16.60 -7.81 7.62
CA PHE A 118 16.72 -7.29 6.27
C PHE A 118 17.89 -7.93 5.53
N GLY A 119 17.78 -8.00 4.20
CA GLY A 119 18.78 -8.60 3.34
C GLY A 119 18.15 -9.28 2.12
N GLU A 120 19.00 -9.73 1.21
CA GLU A 120 18.56 -10.48 0.04
C GLU A 120 17.77 -11.75 0.45
N GLY A 121 16.63 -11.98 -0.21
CA GLY A 121 15.79 -13.15 0.05
C GLY A 121 15.11 -13.19 1.43
N LYS A 122 15.15 -12.13 2.23
CA LYS A 122 14.46 -12.11 3.53
C LYS A 122 12.99 -11.72 3.40
N THR A 123 12.16 -12.30 4.27
CA THR A 123 10.71 -12.10 4.26
C THR A 123 10.31 -10.63 4.43
N VAL A 124 11.04 -9.86 5.25
CA VAL A 124 10.77 -8.41 5.41
C VAL A 124 10.91 -7.69 4.08
N ASN A 125 11.97 -7.97 3.33
CA ASN A 125 12.17 -7.35 2.01
C ASN A 125 11.06 -7.72 1.02
N ARG A 126 10.61 -8.97 1.00
CA ARG A 126 9.47 -9.39 0.16
C ARG A 126 8.17 -8.67 0.54
N ILE A 127 7.92 -8.48 1.83
CA ILE A 127 6.75 -7.72 2.31
C ILE A 127 6.86 -6.25 1.87
N LEU A 128 8.02 -5.62 2.08
CA LEU A 128 8.26 -4.23 1.69
C LEU A 128 8.13 -4.00 0.18
N GLU A 129 8.46 -5.00 -0.62
CA GLU A 129 8.22 -4.99 -2.06
C GLU A 129 6.73 -5.11 -2.39
N ALA A 130 6.13 -6.23 -2.00
CA ALA A 130 4.79 -6.63 -2.44
C ALA A 130 3.67 -5.77 -1.86
N SER A 131 3.85 -5.16 -0.69
CA SER A 131 2.85 -4.27 -0.07
C SER A 131 3.34 -2.82 0.07
N GLY A 132 4.57 -2.53 -0.35
CA GLY A 132 5.17 -1.19 -0.28
C GLY A 132 5.58 -0.69 -1.66
N TYR A 133 6.88 -0.62 -1.92
CA TYR A 133 7.42 0.10 -3.08
C TYR A 133 7.02 -0.54 -4.42
N GLY A 134 6.97 -1.86 -4.52
CA GLY A 134 6.61 -2.57 -5.75
C GLY A 134 5.14 -2.29 -6.11
N HIS A 135 4.27 -2.41 -5.12
CA HIS A 135 2.84 -2.17 -5.26
C HIS A 135 2.50 -0.71 -5.60
N CYS A 136 3.18 0.25 -4.96
CA CYS A 136 3.04 1.66 -5.32
C CYS A 136 3.46 1.90 -6.78
N ARG A 137 4.60 1.33 -7.19
CA ARG A 137 5.14 1.48 -8.56
C ARG A 137 4.28 0.81 -9.62
N GLU A 138 3.62 -0.29 -9.30
CA GLU A 138 2.68 -0.97 -10.20
C GLU A 138 1.52 -0.04 -10.60
N HIS A 139 0.91 0.65 -9.64
CA HIS A 139 -0.26 1.50 -9.90
C HIS A 139 0.07 2.94 -10.31
N LEU A 140 1.30 3.39 -10.02
CA LEU A 140 1.71 4.77 -10.26
C LEU A 140 1.54 5.24 -11.73
N PRO A 141 1.90 4.46 -12.77
CA PRO A 141 1.74 4.91 -14.16
C PRO A 141 0.30 5.27 -14.51
N ALA A 142 -0.65 4.41 -14.11
CA ALA A 142 -2.07 4.60 -14.42
C ALA A 142 -2.64 5.81 -13.67
N LEU A 143 -2.23 6.05 -12.41
CA LEU A 143 -2.64 7.23 -11.65
C LEU A 143 -2.05 8.53 -12.23
N LYS A 144 -0.79 8.51 -12.69
CA LYS A 144 -0.18 9.64 -13.40
C LYS A 144 -0.93 9.95 -14.70
N GLU A 145 -1.36 8.93 -15.43
CA GLU A 145 -2.16 9.10 -16.65
C GLU A 145 -3.54 9.71 -16.35
N LEU A 146 -4.23 9.24 -15.30
CA LEU A 146 -5.48 9.82 -14.83
C LEU A 146 -5.31 11.32 -14.52
N ARG A 147 -4.27 11.68 -13.77
CA ARG A 147 -3.95 13.07 -13.43
C ARG A 147 -3.71 13.91 -14.68
N ALA A 148 -2.86 13.46 -15.58
CA ALA A 148 -2.55 14.19 -16.81
C ALA A 148 -3.81 14.45 -17.67
N LYS A 149 -4.72 13.48 -17.76
CA LYS A 149 -6.00 13.63 -18.48
C LYS A 149 -6.99 14.57 -17.80
N SER A 150 -6.86 14.77 -16.49
CA SER A 150 -7.73 15.67 -15.71
C SER A 150 -7.31 17.14 -15.78
N GLY A 151 -6.13 17.46 -16.33
CA GLY A 151 -5.61 18.82 -16.41
C GLY A 151 -5.13 19.40 -15.07
N ALA A 152 -4.83 18.54 -14.09
CA ALA A 152 -4.41 18.86 -12.73
C ALA A 152 -2.95 18.50 -12.41
#